data_AF-A0A0S1B3S9-F1
#
_entry.id   AF-A0A0S1B3S9-F1
#
_cell.length_a   1.000
_cell.length_b   1.000
_cell.length_c   1.000
_cell.angle_alpha   90.00
_cell.angle_beta   90.00
_cell.angle_gamma   90.00
#
_symmetry.space_group_name_H-M   'P 1'
#
loop_
_entity.id
_entity.type
_entity.pdbx_description
1 polymer ?
#
loop_
_entity_poly.entity_id
_entity_poly.type
_entity_poly.pdbx_seq_one_letter_code
_entity_poly.pdbx_strand_id
1 'polypeptide(L)'
;MHVQTILTPVSIGELIDKITILEIKAERIADAGKLGNVRTELDGLWPLWLQQQSARPELAALKQQLKAINERMWDIQDQLRARETAQDFGEAFITLARGVYGTNGERVAVKNEINRIAGSALVEEKQYQGE
;
A
#
# COMPACT_ATOMS: atom_id res chain seq x y z
N MET A 1 19.99 -18.77 11.02
CA MET A 1 19.05 -19.27 9.99
C MET A 1 19.37 -18.57 8.69
N HIS A 2 19.30 -19.24 7.53
CA HIS A 2 19.38 -18.53 6.25
C HIS A 2 18.03 -17.84 6.00
N VAL A 3 18.05 -16.52 5.84
CA VAL A 3 16.86 -15.77 5.39
C VAL A 3 16.74 -15.99 3.89
N GLN A 4 15.83 -16.86 3.47
CA GLN A 4 15.53 -17.07 2.06
C GLN A 4 14.61 -15.94 1.57
N THR A 5 15.19 -14.98 0.85
CA THR A 5 14.45 -14.11 -0.06
C THR A 5 14.42 -14.75 -1.46
N ILE A 6 13.30 -14.58 -2.16
CA ILE A 6 13.18 -14.94 -3.59
C ILE A 6 13.05 -13.66 -4.41
N LEU A 7 13.59 -13.67 -5.62
CA LEU A 7 13.34 -12.62 -6.60
C LEU A 7 12.06 -12.96 -7.35
N THR A 8 11.13 -12.01 -7.40
CA THR A 8 9.90 -12.09 -8.20
C THR A 8 9.76 -10.82 -9.02
N PRO A 9 9.35 -10.89 -10.30
CA PRO A 9 8.91 -9.71 -11.02
C PRO A 9 7.60 -9.18 -10.41
N VAL A 10 7.45 -7.85 -10.40
CA VAL A 10 6.25 -7.11 -9.99
C VAL A 10 6.15 -5.83 -10.82
N SER A 11 4.97 -5.21 -10.87
CA SER A 11 4.83 -3.87 -11.45
C SER A 11 5.47 -2.80 -10.56
N ILE A 12 5.87 -1.67 -11.15
CA ILE A 12 6.52 -0.58 -10.40
C ILE A 12 5.52 0.09 -9.42
N GLY A 13 4.23 0.09 -9.78
CA GLY A 13 3.12 0.47 -8.90
C GLY A 13 2.98 -0.44 -7.68
N GLU A 14 3.15 -1.76 -7.81
CA GLU A 14 3.15 -2.69 -6.66
C GLU A 14 4.37 -2.51 -5.77
N LEU A 15 5.56 -2.28 -6.35
CA LEU A 15 6.77 -1.97 -5.58
C LEU A 15 6.55 -0.74 -4.69
N ILE A 16 6.04 0.35 -5.26
CA ILE A 16 5.85 1.62 -4.55
C ILE A 16 4.66 1.53 -3.56
N ASP A 17 3.57 0.85 -3.91
CA ASP A 17 2.44 0.55 -2.99
C ASP A 17 2.95 -0.20 -1.75
N LYS A 18 3.72 -1.27 -1.95
CA LYS A 18 4.33 -2.05 -0.88
C LYS A 18 5.25 -1.21 0.01
N ILE A 19 6.07 -0.34 -0.57
CA ILE A 19 6.94 0.59 0.19
C ILE A 19 6.10 1.52 1.06
N THR A 20 5.07 2.18 0.51
CA THR A 20 4.24 3.10 1.32
C THR A 20 3.54 2.40 2.48
N ILE A 21 3.09 1.16 2.30
CA ILE A 21 2.53 0.32 3.36
C ILE A 21 3.57 -0.02 4.44
N LEU A 22 4.84 -0.23 4.06
CA LEU A 22 5.92 -0.49 5.01
C LEU A 22 6.35 0.77 5.77
N GLU A 23 6.31 1.95 5.14
CA GLU A 23 6.50 3.24 5.82
C GLU A 23 5.42 3.47 6.89
N ILE A 24 4.15 3.31 6.53
CA ILE A 24 3.02 3.44 7.46
C ILE A 24 3.13 2.43 8.61
N LYS A 25 3.55 1.19 8.34
CA LYS A 25 3.84 0.19 9.39
C LYS A 25 5.01 0.61 10.28
N ALA A 26 6.06 1.19 9.72
CA ALA A 26 7.23 1.63 10.48
C ALA A 26 6.95 2.85 11.38
N GLU A 27 5.94 3.65 11.02
CA GLU A 27 5.42 4.78 11.79
C GLU A 27 4.40 4.36 12.87
N ARG A 28 3.52 3.40 12.56
CA ARG A 28 2.37 3.04 13.41
C ARG A 28 2.55 1.80 14.30
N ILE A 29 3.50 0.90 14.03
CA ILE A 29 3.71 -0.32 14.82
C ILE A 29 4.69 -0.08 15.97
N ALA A 30 4.18 -0.10 17.21
CA ALA A 30 4.98 0.03 18.44
C ALA A 30 5.72 -1.25 18.88
N ASP A 31 5.36 -2.42 18.34
CA ASP A 31 6.00 -3.70 18.65
C ASP A 31 7.39 -3.76 18.00
N ALA A 32 8.45 -3.78 18.83
CA ALA A 32 9.83 -3.71 18.36
C ALA A 32 10.26 -4.89 17.46
N GLY A 33 9.70 -6.09 17.68
CA GLY A 33 10.00 -7.27 16.87
C GLY A 33 9.38 -7.17 15.48
N LYS A 34 8.10 -6.79 15.42
CA LYS A 34 7.40 -6.52 14.16
C LYS A 34 8.02 -5.34 13.41
N LEU A 35 8.42 -4.28 14.12
CA LEU A 35 9.10 -3.11 13.56
C LEU A 35 10.47 -3.47 12.96
N GLY A 36 11.23 -4.35 13.59
CA GLY A 36 12.49 -4.88 13.04
C GLY A 36 12.28 -5.62 11.72
N ASN A 37 11.25 -6.45 11.62
CA ASN A 37 10.88 -7.15 10.38
C ASN A 37 10.45 -6.17 9.28
N VAL A 38 9.61 -5.18 9.62
CA VAL A 38 9.14 -4.14 8.69
C VAL A 38 10.29 -3.31 8.13
N ARG A 39 11.25 -2.90 8.98
CA ARG A 39 12.46 -2.19 8.53
C ARG A 39 13.32 -3.06 7.62
N THR A 40 13.57 -4.31 7.99
CA THR A 40 14.32 -5.27 7.16
C THR A 40 13.71 -5.42 5.75
N GLU A 41 12.38 -5.41 5.63
CA GLU A 41 11.71 -5.47 4.32
C GLU A 41 11.76 -4.12 3.57
N LEU A 42 11.62 -2.99 4.27
CA LEU A 42 11.71 -1.64 3.69
C LEU A 42 13.12 -1.31 3.17
N ASP A 43 14.16 -1.62 3.96
CA ASP A 43 15.57 -1.41 3.63
C ASP A 43 15.97 -2.20 2.37
N GLY A 44 15.39 -3.38 2.16
CA GLY A 44 15.60 -4.20 0.95
C GLY A 44 14.92 -3.63 -0.31
N LEU A 45 13.88 -2.80 -0.17
CA LEU A 45 13.15 -2.18 -1.28
C LEU A 45 13.60 -0.73 -1.57
N TRP A 46 14.20 -0.05 -0.57
CA TRP A 46 14.59 1.35 -0.68
C TRP A 46 15.57 1.67 -1.83
N PRO A 47 16.59 0.83 -2.15
CA PRO A 47 17.46 1.08 -3.31
C PRO A 47 16.70 1.08 -4.64
N LEU A 48 15.68 0.23 -4.77
CA LEU A 48 14.84 0.16 -5.97
C LEU A 48 13.99 1.42 -6.12
N TRP A 49 13.48 1.96 -5.00
CA TRP A 49 12.79 3.25 -4.98
C TRP A 49 13.71 4.39 -5.41
N LEU A 50 14.90 4.50 -4.82
CA LEU A 50 15.87 5.54 -5.16
C LEU A 50 16.24 5.50 -6.65
N GLN A 51 16.35 4.31 -7.25
CA GLN A 51 16.57 4.16 -8.69
C GLN A 51 15.41 4.71 -9.53
N GLN A 52 14.16 4.35 -9.21
CA GLN A 52 12.99 4.84 -9.96
C GLN A 52 12.79 6.35 -9.79
N GLN A 53 12.94 6.86 -8.56
CA GLN A 53 12.82 8.29 -8.25
C GLN A 53 13.93 9.14 -8.89
N SER A 54 15.15 8.62 -9.01
CA SER A 54 16.25 9.33 -9.69
C SER A 54 16.05 9.38 -11.21
N ALA A 55 15.42 8.36 -11.79
CA ALA A 55 15.07 8.33 -13.21
C ALA A 55 13.84 9.19 -13.55
N ARG A 56 12.89 9.32 -12.61
CA ARG A 56 11.57 9.97 -12.80
C ARG A 56 11.14 10.71 -11.52
N PRO A 57 11.63 11.95 -11.31
CA PRO A 57 11.38 12.70 -10.06
C PRO A 57 9.90 12.91 -9.72
N GLU A 58 9.02 12.91 -10.72
CA GLU A 58 7.57 13.04 -10.61
C GLU A 58 6.90 11.92 -9.79
N LEU A 59 7.55 10.75 -9.68
CA LEU A 59 7.03 9.61 -8.90
C LEU A 59 6.90 9.92 -7.40
N ALA A 60 7.63 10.90 -6.86
CA ALA A 60 7.54 11.28 -5.45
C ALA A 60 6.14 11.76 -5.05
N ALA A 61 5.49 12.57 -5.90
CA ALA A 61 4.16 13.08 -5.63
C ALA A 61 3.12 11.95 -5.63
N LEU A 62 3.23 11.02 -6.59
CA LEU A 62 2.35 9.85 -6.68
C LEU A 62 2.59 8.86 -5.52
N LYS A 63 3.84 8.69 -5.08
CA LYS A 63 4.16 7.92 -3.86
C LYS A 63 3.56 8.55 -2.60
N GLN A 64 3.60 9.87 -2.47
CA GLN A 64 2.96 10.58 -1.35
C GLN A 64 1.43 10.43 -1.39
N GLN A 65 0.81 10.58 -2.57
CA GLN A 65 -0.62 10.34 -2.77
C GLN A 65 -1.01 8.89 -2.42
N LEU A 66 -0.21 7.91 -2.86
CA LEU A 66 -0.43 6.49 -2.57
C LEU A 66 -0.26 6.17 -1.08
N LYS A 67 0.68 6.80 -0.38
CA LYS A 67 0.79 6.72 1.09
C LYS A 67 -0.48 7.27 1.76
N ALA A 68 -0.96 8.45 1.36
CA ALA A 68 -2.19 9.04 1.91
C ALA A 68 -3.47 8.23 1.61
N ILE A 69 -3.50 7.45 0.52
CA ILE A 69 -4.56 6.46 0.25
C ILE A 69 -4.42 5.25 1.18
N ASN A 70 -3.21 4.70 1.32
CA ASN A 70 -2.93 3.56 2.20
C ASN A 70 -3.11 3.91 3.71
N GLU A 71 -2.90 5.17 4.11
CA GLU A 71 -3.20 5.69 5.45
C GLU A 71 -4.71 5.72 5.72
N ARG A 72 -5.52 6.29 4.81
CA ARG A 72 -6.99 6.24 4.93
C ARG A 72 -7.51 4.80 4.96
N MET A 73 -6.94 3.91 4.16
CA MET A 73 -7.27 2.48 4.19
C MET A 73 -6.96 1.85 5.56
N TRP A 74 -5.85 2.22 6.20
CA TRP A 74 -5.52 1.79 7.56
C TRP A 74 -6.55 2.32 8.56
N ASP A 75 -6.87 3.62 8.51
CA ASP A 75 -7.81 4.27 9.42
C ASP A 75 -9.23 3.70 9.29
N ILE A 76 -9.66 3.31 8.09
CA ILE A 76 -10.92 2.58 7.85
C ILE A 76 -10.85 1.17 8.49
N GLN A 77 -9.76 0.43 8.31
CA GLN A 77 -9.62 -0.92 8.85
C GLN A 77 -9.59 -0.95 10.38
N ASP A 78 -8.90 -0.02 11.04
CA ASP A 78 -8.86 0.02 12.51
C ASP A 78 -10.22 0.44 13.10
N GLN A 79 -10.97 1.32 12.44
CA GLN A 79 -12.35 1.62 12.83
C GLN A 79 -13.29 0.42 12.63
N LEU A 80 -13.13 -0.35 11.53
CA LEU A 80 -13.88 -1.59 11.32
C LEU A 80 -13.59 -2.61 12.42
N ARG A 81 -12.30 -2.87 12.74
CA ARG A 81 -11.88 -3.77 13.83
C ARG A 81 -12.45 -3.36 15.18
N ALA A 82 -12.48 -2.06 15.48
CA ALA A 82 -13.07 -1.54 16.72
C ALA A 82 -14.59 -1.81 16.79
N ARG A 83 -15.30 -1.66 15.66
CA ARG A 83 -16.74 -1.96 15.54
C ARG A 83 -17.03 -3.46 15.61
N GLU A 84 -16.23 -4.31 14.96
CA GLU A 84 -16.29 -5.77 15.09
C GLU A 84 -16.09 -6.23 16.55
N THR A 85 -15.10 -5.65 17.24
CA THR A 85 -14.82 -5.94 18.66
C THR A 85 -15.97 -5.54 19.57
N ALA A 86 -16.68 -4.45 19.24
CA ALA A 86 -17.89 -4.00 19.94
C ALA A 86 -19.19 -4.70 19.46
N GLN A 87 -19.11 -5.57 18.45
CA GLN A 87 -20.24 -6.18 17.75
C GLN A 87 -21.26 -5.17 17.17
N ASP A 88 -20.81 -3.95 16.81
CA ASP A 88 -21.63 -2.89 16.25
C ASP A 88 -21.57 -2.91 14.71
N PHE A 89 -22.65 -3.40 14.10
CA PHE A 89 -22.79 -3.53 12.65
C PHE A 89 -23.77 -2.51 12.04
N GLY A 90 -23.95 -1.36 12.70
CA GLY A 90 -24.86 -0.29 12.26
C GLY A 90 -24.40 0.50 11.03
N GLU A 91 -25.08 1.61 10.75
CA GLU A 91 -24.83 2.47 9.57
C GLU A 91 -23.37 2.93 9.43
N ALA A 92 -22.69 3.21 10.55
CA ALA A 92 -21.28 3.57 10.56
C ALA A 92 -20.38 2.42 10.05
N PHE A 93 -20.66 1.17 10.43
CA PHE A 93 -19.95 -0.01 9.93
C PHE A 93 -20.18 -0.21 8.43
N ILE A 94 -21.43 -0.09 7.98
CA ILE A 94 -21.79 -0.19 6.54
C ILE A 94 -21.09 0.89 5.72
N THR A 95 -21.02 2.12 6.24
CA THR A 95 -20.33 3.26 5.61
C THR A 95 -18.83 3.01 5.50
N LEU A 96 -18.17 2.55 6.57
CA LEU A 96 -16.75 2.19 6.56
C LEU A 96 -16.46 1.04 5.59
N ALA A 97 -17.28 -0.02 5.59
CA ALA A 97 -17.11 -1.17 4.72
C ALA A 97 -17.26 -0.80 3.23
N ARG A 98 -18.18 0.11 2.88
CA ARG A 98 -18.29 0.68 1.52
C ARG A 98 -17.07 1.56 1.18
N GLY A 99 -16.54 2.31 2.15
CA GLY A 99 -15.33 3.12 1.99
C GLY A 99 -14.08 2.34 1.58
N VAL A 100 -13.98 1.05 1.95
CA VAL A 100 -12.90 0.14 1.51
C VAL A 100 -12.84 0.03 -0.02
N TYR A 101 -13.98 -0.13 -0.69
CA TYR A 101 -14.03 -0.29 -2.15
C TYR A 101 -13.57 0.98 -2.87
N GLY A 102 -14.10 2.15 -2.49
CA GLY A 102 -13.68 3.43 -3.07
C GLY A 102 -12.19 3.71 -2.86
N THR A 103 -11.70 3.54 -1.62
CA THR A 103 -10.29 3.76 -1.28
C THR A 103 -9.37 2.78 -2.02
N ASN A 104 -9.80 1.53 -2.27
CA ASN A 104 -9.07 0.61 -3.13
C ASN A 104 -9.10 1.02 -4.61
N GLY A 105 -10.21 1.57 -5.12
CA GLY A 105 -10.29 2.10 -6.49
C GLY A 105 -9.29 3.23 -6.71
N GLU A 106 -9.25 4.21 -5.81
CA GLU A 106 -8.25 5.28 -5.81
C GLU A 106 -6.80 4.74 -5.80
N ARG A 107 -6.54 3.72 -4.96
CA ARG A 107 -5.25 3.05 -4.85
C ARG A 107 -4.82 2.40 -6.16
N VAL A 108 -5.73 1.69 -6.84
CA VAL A 108 -5.47 1.05 -8.14
C VAL A 108 -5.22 2.10 -9.23
N ALA A 109 -5.99 3.19 -9.26
CA ALA A 109 -5.79 4.28 -10.21
C ALA A 109 -4.38 4.90 -10.09
N VAL A 110 -3.94 5.22 -8.86
CA VAL A 110 -2.59 5.79 -8.63
C VAL A 110 -1.48 4.78 -8.96
N LYS A 111 -1.65 3.49 -8.65
CA LYS A 111 -0.70 2.44 -9.06
C LYS A 111 -0.58 2.32 -10.57
N ASN A 112 -1.67 2.45 -11.31
CA ASN A 112 -1.67 2.37 -12.77
C ASN A 112 -1.04 3.61 -13.41
N GLU A 113 -1.24 4.80 -12.84
CA GLU A 113 -0.54 6.02 -13.27
C GLU A 113 0.97 5.95 -12.98
N ILE A 114 1.37 5.41 -11.83
CA ILE A 114 2.77 5.08 -11.52
C ILE A 114 3.34 4.11 -12.57
N ASN A 115 2.61 3.03 -12.90
CA ASN A 115 3.03 2.06 -13.92
C ASN A 115 3.22 2.72 -15.30
N ARG A 116 2.29 3.61 -15.69
CA ARG A 116 2.34 4.36 -16.96
C ARG A 116 3.57 5.27 -17.04
N ILE A 117 3.80 6.11 -16.01
CA ILE A 117 4.95 7.02 -15.95
C ILE A 117 6.26 6.22 -15.85
N ALA A 118 6.30 5.19 -15.02
CA ALA A 118 7.49 4.38 -14.80
C ALA A 118 7.83 3.42 -15.96
N GLY A 119 7.03 3.39 -17.03
CA GLY A 119 7.22 2.46 -18.15
C GLY A 119 7.24 0.99 -17.70
N SER A 120 6.38 0.65 -16.73
CA SER A 120 6.33 -0.69 -16.14
C SER A 120 5.92 -1.72 -17.19
N ALA A 121 6.73 -2.75 -17.38
CA ALA A 121 6.43 -3.87 -18.29
C ALA A 121 5.31 -4.79 -17.76
N LEU A 122 4.82 -4.55 -16.53
CA LEU A 122 3.77 -5.30 -15.86
C LEU A 122 2.72 -4.35 -15.28
N VAL A 123 1.48 -4.81 -15.22
CA VAL A 123 0.32 -4.13 -14.63
C VAL A 123 -0.49 -5.15 -13.81
N GLU A 124 -1.03 -4.73 -12.66
CA GLU A 124 -1.92 -5.55 -11.83
C GLU A 124 -3.36 -5.49 -12.38
N GLU A 125 -3.69 -6.39 -13.30
CA GLU A 125 -5.04 -6.49 -13.89
C GLU A 125 -6.11 -6.88 -12.85
N LYS A 126 -7.30 -6.25 -12.94
CA LYS A 126 -8.45 -6.56 -12.06
C LYS A 126 -9.75 -6.60 -12.84
N GLN A 127 -10.40 -7.75 -12.81
CA GLN A 127 -11.79 -7.89 -13.24
C GLN A 127 -12.73 -7.56 -12.08
N TYR A 128 -13.43 -6.44 -12.18
CA TYR A 128 -14.57 -6.12 -11.33
C TYR A 128 -15.87 -6.58 -12.01
N GLN A 129 -16.77 -7.20 -11.24
CA GLN A 129 -18.17 -7.39 -11.64
C GLN A 129 -19.02 -6.42 -10.83
N GLY A 130 -19.69 -5.48 -11.49
CA GLY A 130 -20.51 -4.45 -10.84
C GLY A 130 -19.81 -3.08 -10.68
N GLU A 131 -19.22 -2.58 -11.76
CA GLU A 131 -19.35 -1.14 -12.10
C GLU A 131 -20.66 -0.95 -12.89
#